data_AF-A0A938UG97-F1
#
_entry.id   AF-A0A938UG97-F1
#
_cell.length_a   1.000
_cell.length_b   1.000
_cell.length_c   1.000
_cell.angle_alpha   90.00
_cell.angle_beta   90.00
_cell.angle_gamma   90.00
#
_symmetry.space_group_name_H-M   'P 1'
#
loop_
_entity.id
_entity.type
_entity.pdbx_description
1 polymer ?
#
loop_
_entity_poly.entity_id
_entity_poly.type
_entity_poly.pdbx_seq_one_letter_code
_entity_poly.pdbx_strand_id
1 'polypeptide(L)' 'MDITLKEVALILGGEIDGDENTVISGLAGIERAGPGDITFVANPKYARYI' A
#
# COMPACT_ATOMS: atom_id res chain seq x y z
N MET A 1 11.09 -9.34 -3.04
CA MET A 1 10.64 -10.09 -1.85
C MET A 1 9.19 -9.71 -1.77
N ASP A 2 8.35 -10.66 -2.10
CA ASP A 2 6.98 -10.38 -2.49
C ASP A 2 6.13 -10.79 -1.30
N ILE A 3 5.37 -9.84 -0.77
CA ILE A 3 4.52 -10.05 0.39
C ILE A 3 3.08 -9.73 0.02
N THR A 4 2.13 -10.40 0.63
CA THR A 4 0.72 -10.11 0.42
C THR A 4 0.28 -8.88 1.20
N LEU A 5 -0.77 -8.21 0.73
CA LEU A 5 -1.42 -7.13 1.49
C LEU A 5 -1.87 -7.62 2.89
N LYS A 6 -2.26 -8.90 3.00
CA LYS A 6 -2.55 -9.56 4.27
C LYS A 6 -1.39 -9.52 5.26
N GLU A 7 -0.19 -9.87 4.80
CA GLU A 7 1.01 -9.86 5.65
C GLU A 7 1.39 -8.42 6.04
N VAL A 8 1.24 -7.46 5.14
CA VAL A 8 1.44 -6.03 5.45
C VAL A 8 0.50 -5.59 6.59
N ALA A 9 -0.79 -5.89 6.46
CA ALA A 9 -1.79 -5.53 7.45
C ALA A 9 -1.50 -6.17 8.82
N LEU A 10 -1.07 -7.44 8.83
CA LEU A 10 -0.68 -8.14 10.06
C LEU A 10 0.53 -7.48 10.75
N ILE A 11 1.54 -7.06 9.98
CA ILE A 11 2.74 -6.39 10.52
C ILE A 11 2.40 -5.01 11.09
N LEU A 12 1.51 -4.28 10.42
CA LEU A 12 1.12 -2.91 10.81
C LEU A 12 -0.03 -2.86 11.83
N GLY A 13 -0.72 -3.98 12.06
CA GLY A 13 -1.97 -4.00 12.82
C GLY A 13 -3.09 -3.22 12.13
N GLY A 14 -3.09 -3.18 10.80
CA GLY A 14 -4.05 -2.45 9.98
C GLY A 14 -5.24 -3.30 9.53
N GLU A 15 -6.27 -2.63 9.02
CA GLU A 15 -7.41 -3.26 8.35
C GLU A 15 -7.22 -3.22 6.83
N ILE A 16 -7.77 -4.21 6.13
CA ILE A 16 -7.70 -4.32 4.67
C ILE A 16 -9.07 -3.95 4.09
N ASP A 17 -9.07 -3.00 3.16
CA ASP A 17 -10.19 -2.74 2.26
C ASP A 17 -9.74 -3.09 0.83
N GLY A 18 -10.28 -4.19 0.27
CA GLY A 18 -9.90 -4.74 -1.03
C GLY A 18 -9.45 -6.21 -1.00
N ASP A 19 -8.64 -6.62 -1.99
CA ASP A 19 -8.14 -8.01 -2.10
C ASP A 19 -6.87 -8.22 -1.24
N GLU A 20 -7.01 -9.00 -0.17
CA GLU A 20 -5.93 -9.36 0.75
C GLU A 20 -4.77 -10.15 0.09
N ASN A 21 -5.02 -10.77 -1.06
CA ASN A 21 -4.02 -11.56 -1.80
C ASN A 21 -3.18 -10.71 -2.76
N THR A 22 -3.44 -9.40 -2.83
CA THR A 22 -2.65 -8.48 -3.66
C THR A 22 -1.17 -8.60 -3.29
N VAL A 23 -0.34 -8.88 -4.30
CA VAL A 23 1.11 -8.99 -4.13
C VAL A 23 1.73 -7.60 -4.12
N ILE A 24 2.46 -7.30 -3.06
CA ILE A 24 3.27 -6.11 -2.87
C ILE A 24 4.73 -6.48 -3.11
N SER A 25 5.32 -5.87 -4.14
CA SER A 25 6.70 -6.10 -4.58
C SER A 25 7.61 -4.89 -4.36
N GLY A 26 7.06 -3.72 -4.04
CA GLY A 26 7.82 -2.47 -3.93
C GLY A 26 7.18 -1.44 -3.00
N LEU A 27 7.97 -0.42 -2.66
CA LEU A 27 7.54 0.76 -1.92
C LEU A 27 7.87 1.99 -2.76
N ALA A 28 6.86 2.81 -3.04
CA ALA A 28 7.00 4.01 -3.84
C ALA A 28 6.24 5.19 -3.24
N GLY A 29 6.71 6.41 -3.53
CA GLY A 29 5.95 7.62 -3.21
C GLY A 29 4.70 7.71 -4.08
N ILE A 30 3.62 8.29 -3.54
CA ILE A 30 2.31 8.33 -4.18
C ILE A 30 2.30 8.94 -5.59
N GLU A 31 3.27 9.81 -5.91
CA GLU A 31 3.40 10.45 -7.21
C GLU A 31 3.92 9.50 -8.32
N ARG A 32 4.53 8.37 -7.94
CA ARG A 32 5.22 7.45 -8.86
C ARG A 32 4.89 5.97 -8.64
N ALA A 33 4.02 5.66 -7.68
CA ALA A 33 3.66 4.29 -7.36
C ALA A 33 2.96 3.62 -8.57
N GLY A 34 3.44 2.44 -8.93
CA GLY A 34 2.86 1.62 -9.99
C GLY A 34 2.18 0.36 -9.46
N PRO A 35 1.73 -0.53 -10.36
CA PRO A 35 1.21 -1.84 -9.97
C PRO A 35 2.23 -2.62 -9.14
N GLY A 36 1.80 -3.13 -7.98
CA GLY A 36 2.65 -3.88 -7.04
C GLY A 36 3.41 -3.01 -6.03
N ASP A 37 3.39 -1.68 -6.17
CA ASP A 37 3.94 -0.78 -5.17
C ASP A 37 2.91 -0.46 -4.08
N ILE A 38 3.36 -0.45 -2.83
CA ILE A 38 2.62 0.15 -1.72
C ILE A 38 3.05 1.60 -1.51
N THR A 39 2.11 2.45 -1.11
CA THR A 39 2.34 3.84 -0.73
C THR A 39 1.52 4.22 0.49
N PHE A 40 1.70 5.43 1.02
CA PHE A 40 0.92 5.91 2.16
C PHE A 40 0.59 7.39 2.01
N VAL A 41 -0.52 7.81 2.62
CA VAL A 41 -0.93 9.21 2.70
C VAL A 41 -1.11 9.59 4.16
N ALA A 42 -0.15 10.32 4.71
CA ALA A 42 -0.22 10.87 6.07
C ALA A 42 -0.58 12.37 6.09
N ASN A 43 -0.27 13.11 5.02
CA ASN A 43 -0.52 14.53 4.93
C ASN A 43 -1.73 14.81 4.02
N PRO A 44 -2.76 15.53 4.49
CA PRO A 44 -3.96 15.85 3.71
C PRO A 44 -3.69 16.50 2.35
N LYS A 45 -2.55 17.19 2.17
CA LYS A 45 -2.18 17.80 0.88
C LYS A 45 -2.05 16.79 -0.28
N TYR A 46 -1.87 15.49 0.02
CA TYR A 46 -1.76 14.43 -0.98
C TYR A 46 -3.08 13.73 -1.28
N ALA A 47 -4.22 14.18 -0.72
CA ALA A 47 -5.53 13.59 -0.96
C ALA A 47 -5.94 13.57 -2.45
N ARG A 48 -5.37 14.44 -3.28
CA ARG A 48 -5.63 14.51 -4.74
C ARG A 48 -5.20 13.27 -5.54
N TYR A 49 -4.46 12.36 -4.93
CA TYR A 49 -3.93 11.14 -5.56
C TYR A 49 -4.71 9.88 -5.18
N ILE A 50 -5.75 10.01 -4.34
CA ILE A 50 -6.64 8.93 -3.91
C ILE A 50 -7.96 9.03 -4.70
#